data_AF-A0A2P5MUF7-F1
#
_entry.id   AF-A0A2P5MUF7-F1
#
_cell.length_a   1.000
_cell.length_b   1.000
_cell.length_c   1.000
_cell.angle_alpha   90.00
_cell.angle_beta   90.00
_cell.angle_gamma   90.00
#
_symmetry.space_group_name_H-M   'P 1'
#
loop_
_entity.id
_entity.type
_entity.pdbx_description
1 polymer ?
#
loop_
_entity_poly.entity_id
_entity_poly.type
_entity_poly.pdbx_seq_one_letter_code
_entity_poly.pdbx_strand_id
1 'polypeptide(L)' 'MTDRTIRIATRQSPLAVWQAEHVAARLQTAFPGLKTELVKMVTRGDKILDAPLAKVGGKGLFVKELEQGMLDGIAD' A
#
# COMPACT_ATOMS: atom_id res chain seq x y z
N MET A 1 25.87 9.38 2.23
CA MET A 1 24.83 8.34 2.41
C MET A 1 23.67 8.74 1.53
N THR A 2 23.31 7.92 0.54
CA THR A 2 22.16 8.19 -0.33
C THR A 2 20.89 8.20 0.53
N ASP A 3 20.28 9.37 0.61
CA ASP A 3 19.01 9.67 1.28
C ASP A 3 17.88 8.94 0.52
N ARG A 4 17.78 7.63 0.73
CA ARG A 4 16.86 6.76 -0.03
C ARG A 4 15.50 6.82 0.65
N THR A 5 14.50 7.27 -0.10
CA THR A 5 13.09 7.22 0.31
C THR A 5 12.48 5.90 -0.17
N ILE A 6 11.78 5.17 0.71
CA ILE A 6 10.93 4.03 0.35
C ILE A 6 9.47 4.49 0.26
N ARG A 7 8.83 4.24 -0.87
CA ARG A 7 7.44 4.61 -1.15
C ARG A 7 6.54 3.41 -0.91
N ILE A 8 5.89 3.35 0.25
CA ILE A 8 5.06 2.23 0.69
C ILE A 8 3.68 2.33 0.06
N ALA A 9 3.36 1.42 -0.87
CA ALA A 9 2.01 1.29 -1.42
C ALA A 9 1.04 0.80 -0.33
N THR A 10 -0.10 1.47 -0.17
CA THR A 10 -1.15 1.04 0.77
C THR A 10 -2.55 1.38 0.28
N ARG A 11 -3.56 0.67 0.77
CA ARG A 11 -4.97 1.02 0.57
C ARG A 11 -5.34 2.25 1.40
N GLN A 12 -6.43 2.91 1.00
CA GLN A 12 -6.94 4.10 1.70
C GLN A 12 -7.73 3.80 2.98
N SER A 13 -8.09 2.55 3.25
CA SER A 13 -8.88 2.22 4.43
C SER A 13 -8.10 2.54 5.72
N PRO A 14 -8.77 2.98 6.80
CA PRO A 14 -8.08 3.39 8.03
C PRO A 14 -7.13 2.33 8.58
N LEU A 15 -7.54 1.05 8.53
CA LEU A 15 -6.70 -0.06 8.97
C LEU A 15 -5.46 -0.25 8.08
N ALA A 16 -5.60 -0.12 6.75
CA ALA A 16 -4.46 -0.27 5.84
C ALA A 16 -3.45 0.88 5.99
N VAL A 17 -3.94 2.10 6.22
CA VAL A 17 -3.09 3.25 6.53
C VAL A 17 -2.34 3.02 7.85
N TRP A 18 -3.04 2.58 8.90
CA TRP A 18 -2.40 2.26 10.18
C TRP A 18 -1.31 1.18 10.03
N GLN A 19 -1.60 0.12 9.26
CA GLN A 19 -0.63 -0.94 8.98
C GLN A 19 0.63 -0.39 8.28
N ALA A 20 0.45 0.48 7.29
CA ALA A 20 1.56 1.10 6.56
C ALA A 20 2.38 2.05 7.44
N GLU A 21 1.72 2.87 8.27
CA GLU A 21 2.37 3.75 9.26
C GLU A 21 3.16 2.93 10.29
N HIS A 22 2.60 1.81 10.76
CA HIS A 22 3.27 0.91 11.69
C HIS A 22 4.55 0.33 11.08
N VAL A 23 4.51 -0.11 9.81
CA VAL A 23 5.70 -0.60 9.10
C VAL A 23 6.71 0.52 8.88
N ALA A 24 6.27 1.71 8.47
CA ALA A 24 7.12 2.88 8.26
C ALA A 24 7.89 3.26 9.54
N ALA A 25 7.22 3.32 10.68
CA ALA A 25 7.84 3.63 11.98
C ALA A 25 8.93 2.61 12.36
N ARG A 26 8.68 1.32 12.08
CA ARG A 26 9.67 0.26 12.34
C ARG A 26 10.87 0.35 11.41
N LEU A 27 10.66 0.69 10.12
CA LEU A 27 11.73 0.92 9.16
C LEU A 27 12.60 2.11 9.58
N GLN A 28 12.00 3.24 9.95
CA GLN A 28 12.72 4.42 10.41
C GLN A 28 13.49 4.16 11.72
N THR A 29 12.92 3.36 12.63
CA THR A 29 13.62 2.95 13.87
C THR A 29 14.84 2.08 13.57
N ALA A 30 14.70 1.11 12.66
CA ALA A 30 15.80 0.21 12.29
C ALA A 30 16.89 0.90 11.44
N PHE A 31 16.49 1.91 10.65
CA PHE A 31 17.36 2.62 9.72
C PHE A 31 17.17 4.14 9.87
N PRO A 32 17.89 4.81 10.80
CA PRO A 32 17.65 6.22 11.14
C PRO A 32 17.83 7.23 9.99
N GLY A 33 18.50 6.85 8.89
CA GLY A 33 18.65 7.67 7.69
C GLY A 33 17.70 7.32 6.54
N LEU A 34 16.78 6.36 6.75
CA LEU A 34 15.80 5.93 5.76
C LEU A 34 14.56 6.83 5.84
N LYS A 35 14.17 7.41 4.71
CA LYS A 35 12.89 8.12 4.59
C LYS A 35 11.81 7.16 4.10
N THR A 36 10.58 7.39 4.51
CA THR A 36 9.42 6.63 4.04
C THR A 36 8.30 7.57 3.63
N GLU A 37 7.62 7.24 2.54
CA GLU A 37 6.45 7.94 2.03
C GLU A 37 5.31 6.93 1.86
N LEU A 38 4.09 7.28 2.24
CA LEU A 38 2.92 6.43 2.02
C LEU A 38 2.23 6.81 0.72
N VAL A 39 2.17 5.88 -0.23
CA VAL A 39 1.45 6.03 -1.49
C VAL A 39 0.09 5.35 -1.37
N LYS A 40 -0.93 6.14 -1.10
CA LYS A 40 -2.30 5.64 -0.90
C LYS A 40 -2.99 5.39 -2.25
N MET A 41 -3.51 4.19 -2.44
CA MET A 41 -4.16 3.75 -3.68
C MET A 41 -5.58 3.25 -3.42
N VAL A 42 -6.43 3.33 -4.44
CA VAL A 42 -7.80 2.80 -4.44
C VAL A 42 -7.79 1.50 -5.23
N THR A 43 -8.22 0.42 -4.61
CA THR A 43 -8.31 -0.89 -5.27
C THR A 43 -9.71 -1.14 -5.81
N ARG A 44 -9.85 -2.09 -6.73
CA ARG A 44 -11.18 -2.51 -7.18
C ARG A 44 -12.05 -3.02 -6.03
N GLY A 45 -11.44 -3.63 -5.01
CA GLY A 45 -12.14 -4.07 -3.81
C GLY A 45 -12.66 -2.95 -2.92
N ASP A 46 -12.04 -1.76 -2.97
CA ASP A 46 -12.56 -0.59 -2.27
C ASP A 46 -13.82 -0.02 -2.94
N LYS A 47 -13.98 -0.26 -4.25
CA LYS A 47 -15.12 0.22 -5.05
C LYS A 47 -16.34 -0.71 -4.98
N ILE A 48 -16.13 -1.97 -4.58
CA ILE A 48 -17.19 -2.99 -4.55
C ILE A 48 -17.61 -3.20 -3.09
N LEU A 49 -18.60 -2.41 -2.66
CA LEU A 49 -19.15 -2.45 -1.30
C LEU A 49 -20.46 -3.25 -1.21
N ASP A 50 -21.21 -3.35 -2.31
CA ASP A 50 -22.60 -3.82 -2.31
C ASP A 50 -22.79 -5.26 -2.82
N ALA A 51 -21.70 -5.98 -3.07
CA ALA A 51 -21.75 -7.36 -3.55
C ALA A 51 -20.91 -8.29 -2.65
N PRO A 52 -21.43 -9.48 -2.28
CA PRO A 52 -20.65 -10.46 -1.54
C PRO A 52 -19.36 -10.80 -2.31
N LEU A 53 -18.21 -10.70 -1.65
CA LEU A 53 -16.89 -11.01 -2.21
C LEU A 53 -16.85 -12.34 -2.99
N ALA A 54 -17.57 -13.36 -2.49
CA ALA A 54 -17.68 -14.67 -3.12
C ALA A 54 -18.31 -14.62 -4.53
N LYS A 55 -19.20 -13.66 -4.80
CA LYS A 55 -19.83 -13.44 -6.11
C LYS A 55 -19.00 -12.55 -7.03
N VAL A 56 -18.10 -11.74 -6.45
CA VAL A 56 -17.31 -10.73 -7.18
C VAL A 56 -16.17 -11.35 -7.98
N GLY A 57 -15.77 -12.58 -7.67
CA GLY A 57 -14.94 -13.44 -8.53
C GLY A 57 -13.76 -12.71 -9.19
N GLY A 58 -12.62 -12.61 -8.52
CA GLY A 58 -11.44 -11.99 -9.10
C GLY A 58 -10.21 -12.16 -8.23
N LYS A 59 -9.15 -12.77 -8.78
CA LYS A 59 -7.84 -12.80 -8.13
C LYS A 59 -7.33 -11.36 -8.00
N GLY A 60 -6.79 -11.02 -6.83
CA GLY A 60 -6.09 -9.75 -6.62
C GLY A 60 -6.98 -8.52 -6.37
N LEU A 61 -8.25 -8.69 -5.96
CA LEU A 61 -9.21 -7.57 -5.82
C LEU A 61 -8.71 -6.39 -4.96
N PHE A 62 -7.87 -6.66 -3.96
CA PHE A 62 -7.32 -5.65 -3.04
C PHE A 62 -5.81 -5.39 -3.24
N VAL A 63 -5.17 -6.03 -4.22
CA VAL A 63 -3.71 -5.97 -4.37
C VAL A 63 -3.27 -5.57 -5.78
N LYS A 64 -4.09 -5.80 -6.80
CA LYS A 64 -3.71 -5.58 -8.20
C LYS A 64 -3.23 -4.16 -8.48
N GLU A 65 -3.94 -3.15 -7.96
CA GLU A 65 -3.52 -1.75 -8.14
C GLU A 65 -2.23 -1.42 -7.37
N LEU A 66 -2.00 -2.06 -6.22
CA LEU A 66 -0.74 -1.91 -5.47
C LEU A 66 0.43 -2.53 -6.23
N GLU A 67 0.25 -3.75 -6.75
CA GLU A 67 1.22 -4.47 -7.58
C GLU A 67 1.57 -3.68 -8.84
N GLN A 68 0.55 -3.14 -9.52
CA GLN A 68 0.77 -2.29 -10.68
C GLN A 68 1.51 -1.01 -10.32
N GLY A 69 1.17 -0.37 -9.19
CA GLY A 69 1.89 0.82 -8.71
C GLY A 69 3.37 0.57 -8.41
N MET A 70 3.72 -0.63 -7.95
CA MET A 70 5.12 -1.04 -7.79
C MET A 70 5.80 -1.30 -9.14
N LEU A 71 5.12 -1.98 -10.08
CA LEU A 71 5.65 -2.23 -11.43
C LEU A 71 5.86 -0.93 -12.23
N ASP A 72 4.98 0.05 -12.07
CA ASP A 72 5.06 1.36 -12.71
C ASP A 72 6.09 2.28 -12.04
N GLY A 73 6.73 1.83 -10.96
CA GLY A 73 7.71 2.59 -10.21
C GLY A 73 7.11 3.79 -9.47
N ILE A 74 5.80 3.78 -9.19
CA ILE A 74 5.12 4.79 -8.36
C ILE A 74 5.38 4.50 -6.87
N ALA A 75 5.47 3.22 -6.51
CA ALA A 75 5.82 2.72 -5.19
C ALA A 75 6.99 1.71 -5.27
N ASP A 76 7.53 1.34 -4.11
CA ASP A 76 8.67 0.40 -3.95
C ASP A 76 8.25 -0.89 -3.24
#